data_AF-A0A926SPB2-F1
#
_entry.id   AF-A0A926SPB2-F1
#
_cell.length_a   1.000
_cell.length_b   1.000
_cell.length_c   1.000
_cell.angle_alpha   90.00
_cell.angle_beta   90.00
_cell.angle_gamma   90.00
#
_symmetry.space_group_name_H-M   'P 1'
#
loop_
_entity.id
_entity.type
_entity.pdbx_description
1 polymer ?
#
loop_
_entity_poly.entity_id
_entity_poly.type
_entity_poly.pdbx_seq_one_letter_code
_entity_poly.pdbx_strand_id
1 'polypeptide(L)' 'MPASVHIVLTAEEDRTLSELRVATTVCQRIRDRAHMLRLNAHGWNVPAIAEIFEC' A
#
# COMPACT_ATOMS: atom_id res chain seq x y z
N MET A 1 -15.67 -14.86 8.86
CA MET A 1 -14.86 -13.65 8.56
C MET A 1 -14.89 -13.45 7.06
N PRO A 2 -15.05 -12.22 6.54
CA PRO A 2 -15.01 -11.99 5.09
C PRO A 2 -13.63 -12.39 4.54
N ALA A 3 -13.59 -12.84 3.28
CA ALA A 3 -12.35 -13.22 2.62
C ALA A 3 -11.40 -12.01 2.54
N SER A 4 -10.11 -12.24 2.80
CA SER A 4 -9.07 -11.22 2.64
C SER A 4 -9.00 -10.81 1.17
N VAL A 5 -9.32 -9.54 0.90
CA VAL A 5 -9.17 -8.97 -0.45
C VAL A 5 -7.70 -8.59 -0.62
N HIS A 6 -7.07 -9.21 -1.63
CA HIS A 6 -5.73 -8.87 -2.06
C HIS A 6 -5.81 -8.28 -3.46
N ILE A 7 -5.23 -7.09 -3.63
CA ILE A 7 -5.07 -6.50 -4.95
C ILE A 7 -3.88 -7.16 -5.66
N VAL A 8 -3.95 -7.22 -6.98
CA VAL A 8 -2.82 -7.62 -7.81
C VAL A 8 -2.31 -6.38 -8.51
N LEU A 9 -1.00 -6.11 -8.37
CA LEU A 9 -0.33 -5.01 -9.06
C LEU A 9 0.44 -5.57 -10.25
N THR A 10 0.40 -4.86 -11.36
CA THR A 10 1.37 -5.02 -12.44
C THR A 10 2.75 -4.51 -12.01
N ALA A 11 3.79 -4.88 -12.74
CA ALA A 11 5.15 -4.42 -12.46
C ALA A 11 5.28 -2.89 -12.52
N GLU A 12 4.59 -2.24 -13.46
CA GLU A 12 4.59 -0.78 -13.60
C GLU A 12 3.86 -0.09 -12.44
N GLU A 13 2.75 -0.68 -11.96
CA GLU A 13 2.03 -0.16 -10.80
C GLU A 13 2.85 -0.30 -9.51
N ASP A 14 3.48 -1.45 -9.26
CA ASP A 14 4.34 -1.64 -8.09
C ASP A 14 5.52 -0.65 -8.10
N ARG A 15 6.14 -0.47 -9.27
CA ARG A 15 7.20 0.52 -9.46
C ARG A 15 6.70 1.94 -9.15
N THR A 16 5.57 2.34 -9.72
CA THR A 16 4.98 3.67 -9.51
C THR A 16 4.68 3.91 -8.03
N LEU A 17 4.10 2.93 -7.32
CA LEU A 17 3.82 3.03 -5.90
C LEU A 17 5.12 3.08 -5.06
N SER A 18 6.17 2.39 -5.50
CA SER A 18 7.51 2.47 -4.88
C SER A 18 8.10 3.87 -4.99
N GLU A 19 8.01 4.48 -6.17
CA GLU A 19 8.48 5.84 -6.43
C GLU A 19 7.68 6.87 -5.62
N LEU A 20 6.34 6.73 -5.58
CA LEU A 20 5.47 7.59 -4.78
C LEU A 20 5.80 7.56 -3.29
N ARG A 21 6.17 6.40 -2.73
CA ARG A 21 6.52 6.26 -1.31
C ARG A 21 7.70 7.16 -0.90
N VAL A 22 8.68 7.35 -1.78
CA VAL A 22 9.90 8.13 -1.49
C VAL A 22 9.86 9.55 -2.06
N ALA A 23 8.87 9.88 -2.88
CA ALA A 23 8.73 11.19 -3.49
C ALA A 23 8.51 12.30 -2.46
N THR A 24 9.34 13.34 -2.51
CA THR A 24 9.24 14.52 -1.63
C THR A 24 8.21 15.55 -2.12
N THR A 25 7.72 15.40 -3.35
CA THR A 25 6.78 16.31 -4.01
C THR A 25 5.31 16.01 -3.72
N VAL A 26 5.02 14.91 -3.02
CA VAL A 26 3.64 14.50 -2.67
C VAL A 26 3.43 14.46 -1.16
N CYS A 27 2.20 14.77 -0.73
CA CYS A 27 1.84 14.78 0.68
C CYS A 27 2.02 13.39 1.33
N GLN A 28 2.33 13.38 2.64
CA GLN A 28 2.56 12.16 3.43
C GLN A 28 1.44 11.12 3.24
N ARG A 29 0.18 11.55 3.28
CA ARG A 29 -1.00 10.69 3.07
C ARG A 29 -0.97 9.88 1.77
N ILE A 30 -0.42 10.44 0.69
CA ILE A 30 -0.29 9.74 -0.59
C ILE A 30 0.81 8.68 -0.50
N ARG A 31 1.93 9.01 0.15
CA ARG A 31 3.04 8.08 0.37
C ARG A 31 2.62 6.89 1.22
N ASP A 32 1.87 7.15 2.29
CA ASP A 32 1.35 6.12 3.19
C ASP A 32 0.38 5.19 2.44
N ARG A 33 -0.55 5.76 1.66
CA ARG A 33 -1.46 4.97 0.82
C ARG A 33 -0.74 4.12 -0.21
N ALA A 34 0.30 4.66 -0.85
CA ALA A 34 1.10 3.89 -1.79
C ALA A 34 1.77 2.69 -1.09
N HIS A 35 2.24 2.89 0.14
CA HIS A 35 2.80 1.82 0.95
C HIS A 35 1.73 0.78 1.37
N MET A 36 0.56 1.21 1.85
CA MET A 36 -0.55 0.31 2.20
C MET A 36 -0.95 -0.60 1.02
N LEU A 37 -1.07 -0.04 -0.19
CA LEU A 37 -1.42 -0.81 -1.39
C LEU A 37 -0.37 -1.87 -1.72
N ARG A 38 0.92 -1.52 -1.65
CA ARG A 38 2.00 -2.49 -1.86
C ARG A 38 1.99 -3.60 -0.82
N LEU A 39 1.78 -3.28 0.46
CA LEU A 39 1.66 -4.31 1.51
C LEU A 39 0.50 -5.28 1.21
N ASN A 40 -0.66 -4.76 0.80
CA ASN A 40 -1.80 -5.60 0.45
C ASN A 40 -1.51 -6.53 -0.73
N ALA A 41 -0.83 -6.01 -1.76
CA ALA A 41 -0.39 -6.79 -2.92
C ALA A 41 0.66 -7.85 -2.57
N HIS A 42 1.49 -7.59 -1.56
CA HIS A 42 2.45 -8.56 -1.01
C HIS A 42 1.82 -9.57 -0.02
N GLY A 43 0.49 -9.60 0.09
CA GLY A 43 -0.23 -10.60 0.89
C GLY A 43 -0.51 -10.18 2.33
N TRP A 44 -0.18 -8.95 2.74
CA TRP A 44 -0.59 -8.45 4.04
C TRP A 44 -2.10 -8.22 4.07
N ASN A 45 -2.73 -8.61 5.18
CA ASN A 45 -4.16 -8.42 5.37
C ASN A 45 -4.46 -6.97 5.84
N VAL A 46 -5.68 -6.51 5.56
CA VAL A 46 -6.11 -5.14 5.88
C VAL A 46 -5.99 -4.82 7.37
N PRO A 47 -6.38 -5.69 8.33
CA PRO A 47 -6.22 -5.41 9.75
C PRO A 47 -4.76 -5.19 10.19
N ALA A 48 -3.80 -5.97 9.68
CA ALA A 48 -2.39 -5.81 10.01
C ALA A 48 -1.82 -4.51 9.41
N ILE A 49 -2.25 -4.14 8.20
CA ILE A 49 -1.87 -2.86 7.60
C ILE A 49 -2.46 -1.70 8.43
N ALA A 50 -3.73 -1.79 8.84
CA ALA A 50 -4.38 -0.80 9.68
C ALA A 50 -3.63 -0.56 10.99
N GLU A 51 -3.13 -1.61 11.64
CA GLU A 51 -2.31 -1.50 12.86
C GLU A 51 -1.01 -0.74 12.63
N ILE A 52 -0.32 -0.96 11.50
CA ILE A 52 0.94 -0.25 11.15
C ILE A 52 0.72 1.25 10.96
N PHE A 53 -0.43 1.64 10.41
CA PHE A 53 -0.74 3.03 10.06
C PHE A 53 -1.71 3.71 11.03
N GLU A 54 -2.09 3.04 12.11
CA GLU A 54 -3.01 3.53 13.13
C GLU A 54 -4.34 4.05 12.54
N CYS A 55 -4.94 3.31 11.60
CA CYS A 55 -6.13 3.73 10.84
C CYS A 55 -7.26 2.72 10.76
#